data_AF-A0A0U1DHC8-F1
#
_entry.id   AF-A0A0U1DHC8-F1
#
_cell.length_a   1.000
_cell.length_b   1.000
_cell.length_c   1.000
_cell.angle_alpha   90.00
_cell.angle_beta   90.00
_cell.angle_gamma   90.00
#
_symmetry.space_group_name_H-M   'P 1'
#
loop_
_entity.id
_entity.type
_entity.pdbx_description
1 polymer ?
#
loop_
_entity_poly.entity_id
_entity_poly.type
_entity_poly.pdbx_seq_one_letter_code
_entity_poly.pdbx_strand_id
1 'polypeptide(L)' 'MTDAESPPSELQQRFLIALNNAITRGRAPGHDTGLGPHTLAAMTLVAQDHPDTTAQLITEAYDAFNREHR' A
#
# COMPACT_ATOMS: atom_id res chain seq x y z
N MET A 1 5.62 -11.85 -26.59
CA MET A 1 6.25 -10.57 -26.21
C MET A 1 5.89 -10.34 -24.76
N THR A 2 6.67 -10.90 -23.84
CA THR A 2 6.47 -10.75 -22.40
C THR A 2 7.14 -9.45 -21.99
N ASP A 3 6.34 -8.43 -21.67
CA ASP A 3 6.77 -7.26 -20.91
C ASP A 3 7.33 -7.78 -19.59
N ALA A 4 8.66 -7.94 -19.50
CA ALA A 4 9.29 -8.16 -18.22
C ALA A 4 9.21 -6.82 -17.49
N GLU A 5 8.16 -6.63 -16.70
CA GLU A 5 8.04 -5.52 -15.77
C GLU A 5 9.38 -5.40 -15.04
N SER A 6 10.02 -4.23 -15.17
CA SER A 6 11.25 -3.96 -14.43
C SER A 6 10.98 -4.21 -12.95
N PRO A 7 11.94 -4.78 -12.19
CA PRO A 7 11.70 -5.11 -10.80
C PRO A 7 11.21 -3.86 -10.05
N PRO A 8 10.15 -3.98 -9.24
CA PRO A 8 9.59 -2.85 -8.52
C PRO A 8 10.68 -2.18 -7.68
N SER A 9 10.63 -0.86 -7.59
CA SER A 9 11.57 -0.12 -6.75
C SER A 9 11.48 -0.60 -5.29
N GLU A 10 12.54 -0.43 -4.51
CA GLU A 10 12.55 -0.84 -3.10
C GLU A 10 11.38 -0.23 -2.32
N LEU A 11 11.02 1.01 -2.62
CA LEU A 11 9.87 1.70 -2.03
C LEU A 11 8.53 1.07 -2.45
N GLN A 12 8.38 0.70 -3.72
CA GLN A 12 7.21 -0.02 -4.20
C GLN A 12 7.08 -1.40 -3.56
N GLN A 13 8.18 -2.11 -3.36
CA GLN A 13 8.17 -3.39 -2.62
C GLN A 13 7.70 -3.21 -1.18
N ARG A 14 8.21 -2.18 -0.47
CA ARG A 14 7.79 -1.86 0.89
C ARG A 14 6.30 -1.52 0.97
N PHE A 15 5.79 -0.75 0.00
CA PHE A 15 4.36 -0.47 -0.13
C PHE A 15 3.55 -1.76 -0.27
N LEU A 16 3.92 -2.64 -1.21
CA LEU A 16 3.19 -3.90 -1.46
C LEU A 16 3.20 -4.82 -0.23
N ILE A 17 4.33 -4.91 0.49
CA ILE A 17 4.44 -5.70 1.73
C ILE A 17 3.54 -5.13 2.83
N ALA A 18 3.57 -3.82 3.02
CA ALA A 18 2.73 -3.17 4.01
C ALA A 18 1.24 -3.31 3.67
N LEU A 19 0.87 -3.21 2.38
CA LEU A 19 -0.51 -3.33 1.93
C LEU A 19 -1.02 -4.74 2.15
N ASN A 20 -0.20 -5.74 1.83
CA ASN A 20 -0.53 -7.13 2.09
C ASN A 20 -0.76 -7.40 3.59
N ASN A 21 0.07 -6.85 4.47
CA ASN A 21 -0.14 -6.96 5.92
C ASN A 21 -1.42 -6.25 6.39
N ALA A 22 -1.77 -5.10 5.81
CA ALA A 22 -3.02 -4.41 6.12
C ALA A 22 -4.24 -5.25 5.73
N ILE A 23 -4.26 -5.77 4.49
CA ILE A 23 -5.38 -6.58 3.97
C ILE A 23 -5.51 -7.92 4.71
N THR A 24 -4.40 -8.61 4.95
CA THR A 24 -4.44 -9.99 5.48
C THR A 24 -4.44 -10.08 7.01
N ARG A 25 -3.96 -9.04 7.70
CA ARG A 25 -3.77 -9.05 9.16
C ARG A 25 -4.35 -7.84 9.88
N GLY A 26 -4.95 -6.88 9.17
CA GLY A 26 -5.41 -5.63 9.76
C GLY A 26 -4.31 -4.79 10.39
N ARG A 27 -3.06 -4.90 9.88
CA ARG A 27 -1.90 -4.21 10.45
C ARG A 27 -1.53 -2.99 9.63
N ALA A 28 -1.60 -1.81 10.25
CA ALA A 28 -1.14 -0.57 9.65
C ALA A 28 0.39 -0.57 9.46
N PRO A 29 0.91 0.11 8.41
CA PRO A 29 2.34 0.29 8.21
C PRO A 29 3.00 1.08 9.34
N GLY A 30 4.26 0.74 9.62
CA GLY A 30 5.11 1.55 10.49
C GLY A 30 5.58 2.85 9.81
N HIS A 31 5.98 3.81 10.64
CA HIS A 31 6.52 5.10 10.18
C HIS A 31 7.93 4.98 9.56
N ASP A 32 8.60 3.84 9.74
CA ASP A 32 9.93 3.50 9.23
C ASP A 32 9.93 3.01 7.76
N THR A 33 8.76 2.83 7.17
CA THR A 33 8.61 2.31 5.81
C THR A 33 9.13 3.26 4.71
N GLY A 34 9.25 4.55 5.01
CA GLY A 34 9.58 5.60 4.04
C GLY A 34 8.41 5.97 3.12
N LEU A 35 7.21 5.45 3.40
CA LEU A 35 5.98 5.82 2.69
C LEU A 35 5.55 7.23 3.09
N GLY A 36 4.93 7.94 2.15
CA GLY A 36 4.43 9.27 2.39
C GLY A 36 3.17 9.27 3.28
N PRO A 37 2.83 10.43 3.86
CA PRO A 37 1.78 10.54 4.87
C PRO A 37 0.39 10.16 4.34
N HIS A 38 0.06 10.45 3.08
CA HIS A 38 -1.24 10.05 2.52
C HIS A 38 -1.29 8.55 2.26
N THR A 39 -0.19 7.97 1.80
CA THR A 39 -0.08 6.51 1.64
C THR A 39 -0.28 5.81 2.99
N LEU A 40 0.39 6.28 4.06
CA LEU A 40 0.24 5.73 5.41
C LEU A 40 -1.19 5.85 5.93
N ALA A 41 -1.85 7.00 5.70
CA ALA A 41 -3.24 7.22 6.10
C ALA A 41 -4.19 6.25 5.38
N ALA A 42 -4.08 6.11 4.06
CA ALA A 42 -4.91 5.20 3.27
C ALA A 42 -4.72 3.73 3.71
N MET A 43 -3.48 3.31 3.96
CA MET A 43 -3.19 1.95 4.44
C MET A 43 -3.67 1.71 5.87
N THR A 44 -3.74 2.75 6.70
CA THR A 44 -4.33 2.67 8.04
C THR A 44 -5.84 2.41 7.94
N LEU A 45 -6.53 3.05 7.00
CA LEU A 45 -7.96 2.79 6.73
C LEU A 45 -8.18 1.36 6.23
N VAL A 46 -7.34 0.89 5.31
CA VAL A 46 -7.34 -0.52 4.85
C VAL A 46 -7.21 -1.49 6.03
N ALA A 47 -6.27 -1.23 6.94
CA ALA A 47 -6.04 -2.05 8.12
C ALA A 47 -7.20 -2.02 9.12
N GLN A 48 -7.87 -0.88 9.29
CA GLN A 48 -9.02 -0.72 10.18
C GLN A 48 -10.27 -1.42 9.65
N ASP A 49 -10.44 -1.49 8.33
CA ASP A 49 -11.58 -2.14 7.67
C ASP A 49 -11.42 -3.66 7.59
N HIS A 50 -10.27 -4.22 7.97
CA HIS A 50 -10.05 -5.66 8.02
C HIS A 50 -10.99 -6.33 9.04
N PRO A 51 -11.65 -7.46 8.69
CA PRO A 51 -11.41 -8.32 7.51
C PRO A 51 -12.23 -7.96 6.25
N ASP A 52 -13.09 -6.95 6.32
CA ASP A 52 -14.06 -6.59 5.29
C ASP A 52 -13.51 -5.55 4.28
N THR A 53 -12.20 -5.33 4.29
CA THR A 53 -11.49 -4.37 3.44
C THR A 53 -12.01 -4.36 2.01
N THR A 54 -12.58 -3.23 1.60
CA THR A 54 -13.13 -3.09 0.25
C THR A 54 -12.06 -2.83 -0.82
N ALA A 55 -12.38 -3.19 -2.07
CA ALA A 55 -11.55 -2.86 -3.24
C ALA A 55 -11.35 -1.35 -3.44
N GLN A 56 -12.28 -0.53 -2.95
CA GLN A 56 -12.18 0.92 -3.02
C GLN A 56 -11.03 1.44 -2.13
N LEU A 57 -10.95 0.97 -0.88
CA LEU A 57 -9.86 1.34 0.03
C LEU A 57 -8.48 0.90 -0.49
N ILE A 58 -8.42 -0.25 -1.16
CA ILE A 58 -7.19 -0.74 -1.81
C ILE A 58 -6.80 0.20 -2.96
N THR A 59 -7.77 0.59 -3.80
CA THR A 59 -7.54 1.55 -4.90
C THR A 59 -7.05 2.89 -4.36
N GLU A 60 -7.67 3.41 -3.30
CA GLU A 60 -7.26 4.66 -2.65
C GLU A 60 -5.82 4.61 -2.12
N ALA A 61 -5.37 3.46 -1.59
CA ALA A 61 -3.99 3.27 -1.15
C ALA A 61 -3.00 3.31 -2.33
N TYR A 62 -3.35 2.71 -3.47
CA TYR A 62 -2.53 2.77 -4.69
C TYR A 62 -2.49 4.19 -5.28
N ASP A 63 -3.62 4.89 -5.30
CA ASP A 63 -3.70 6.26 -5.80
C ASP A 63 -2.88 7.22 -4.93
N ALA A 64 -2.95 7.06 -3.61
CA ALA A 64 -2.13 7.82 -2.67
C ALA A 64 -0.63 7.57 -2.91
N PHE A 65 -0.23 6.30 -3.05
CA PHE A 65 1.16 5.93 -3.35
C PHE A 65 1.64 6.52 -4.68
N ASN A 66 0.86 6.36 -5.74
CA ASN A 66 1.19 6.90 -7.06
C ASN A 66 1.27 8.43 -7.05
N ARG A 67 0.38 9.12 -6.32
CA ARG A 67 0.40 10.58 -6.25
C ARG A 67 1.63 11.12 -5.50
N GLU A 68 2.14 10.39 -4.53
CA GLU A 68 3.27 10.83 -3.71
C GLU A 68 4.63 10.46 -4.31
N HIS A 69 4.71 9.36 -5.07
CA HIS A 69 6.00 8.74 -5.45
C HIS A 69 6.18 8.54 -6.96
N ARG A 70 5.35 9.19 -7.79
CA ARG A 70 5.45 9.19 -9.26
C ARG A 70 5.63 10.60 -9.80
#